data_AF-A0A5N5FQN1-F1
#
_entry.id   AF-A0A5N5FQN1-F1
#
_cell.length_a   1.000
_cell.length_b   1.000
_cell.length_c   1.000
_cell.angle_alpha   90.00
_cell.angle_beta   90.00
_cell.angle_gamma   90.00
#
_symmetry.space_group_name_H-M   'P 1'
#
loop_
_entity.id
_entity.type
_entity.pdbx_description
1 polymer ?
#
loop_
_entity_poly.entity_id
_entity_poly.type
_entity_poly.pdbx_seq_one_letter_code
_entity_poly.pdbx_strand_id
1 'polypeptide(L)'
;MKGAQFLVCIVAILAFATSLVSASDPSPLQDFCVALNDTKLGVFVNGKFCKDPKLASANDFFFSGLQTPRSTQNPLGSTVTPANVDQIPGLNTLGISLVRIDFAPNGLNPPHTHPRGTEILFLQEGTLYVGFVTSNPDNRLFTKVLNKGDVFVFPVGLIHFQLNVGHTNAVAISGLSSQNPGVITIANAVFGAKPPINPDVLAKAFQVDDKLVTYLQKQFWQAVFVNGKFCKDPKLVTANDFFFPGLQIPKSTANPVGSTVTAVNVENLAGLNTLGISLARIDFAPNGLNPPYTHPRGSEILIVLEGTLYVGFVTSNADNNRLISKVLNKGDVFVFPIGLIHFQLNAGNGNAEAIAGLSSQNPGVITIANAVFGSKPPINPDVLAKAFQVDNKLVDYLQKRFCYKNN
;
A
#
# COMPACT_ATOMS: atom_id res chain seq x y z
N MET A 1 -46.70 11.76 -1.25
CA MET A 1 -45.52 12.65 -1.44
C MET A 1 -44.38 12.41 -0.46
N LYS A 2 -44.63 12.20 0.86
CA LYS A 2 -43.54 12.02 1.85
C LYS A 2 -42.71 10.73 1.69
N GLY A 3 -43.32 9.62 1.28
CA GLY A 3 -42.61 8.35 1.08
C GLY A 3 -41.63 8.35 -0.11
N ALA A 4 -41.95 9.09 -1.18
CA ALA A 4 -41.10 9.18 -2.37
C ALA A 4 -39.83 9.99 -2.12
N GLN A 5 -39.92 11.07 -1.32
CA GLN A 5 -38.75 11.85 -0.91
C GLN A 5 -37.80 11.03 -0.03
N PHE A 6 -38.35 10.19 0.86
CA PHE A 6 -37.54 9.33 1.72
C PHE A 6 -36.75 8.28 0.91
N LEU A 7 -37.39 7.69 -0.10
CA LEU A 7 -36.74 6.71 -0.98
C LEU A 7 -35.60 7.34 -1.82
N VAL A 8 -35.82 8.56 -2.34
CA VAL A 8 -34.81 9.30 -3.12
C VAL A 8 -33.60 9.67 -2.25
N CYS A 9 -33.83 10.08 -0.99
CA CYS A 9 -32.74 10.34 -0.05
C CYS A 9 -31.91 9.08 0.26
N ILE A 10 -32.56 7.92 0.45
CA ILE A 10 -31.84 6.66 0.71
C ILE A 10 -30.99 6.24 -0.50
N VAL A 11 -31.53 6.33 -1.72
CA VAL A 11 -30.79 5.98 -2.94
C VAL A 11 -29.61 6.92 -3.16
N ALA A 12 -29.75 8.22 -2.89
CA ALA A 12 -28.66 9.19 -2.98
C ALA A 12 -27.56 8.94 -1.93
N ILE A 13 -27.92 8.52 -0.71
CA ILE A 13 -26.97 8.16 0.35
C ILE A 13 -26.23 6.86 0.00
N LEU A 14 -26.91 5.86 -0.56
CA LEU A 14 -26.25 4.63 -1.03
C LEU A 14 -25.30 4.88 -2.21
N ALA A 15 -25.64 5.79 -3.13
CA ALA A 15 -24.78 6.16 -4.26
C ALA A 15 -23.54 6.95 -3.83
N PHE A 16 -23.60 7.71 -2.72
CA PHE A 16 -22.44 8.39 -2.13
C PHE A 16 -21.56 7.47 -1.26
N ALA A 17 -22.10 6.35 -0.77
CA ALA A 17 -21.37 5.35 0.01
C ALA A 17 -20.49 4.42 -0.85
N THR A 18 -20.63 4.45 -2.17
CA THR A 18 -19.79 3.68 -3.10
C THR A 18 -18.65 4.54 -3.66
N SER A 19 -17.74 5.00 -2.79
CA SER A 19 -16.44 5.47 -3.29
C SER A 19 -15.65 4.26 -3.77
N LEU A 20 -15.37 4.21 -5.07
CA LEU A 20 -14.48 3.23 -5.69
C LEU A 20 -13.09 3.38 -5.05
N VAL A 21 -12.77 2.57 -4.05
CA VAL A 21 -11.42 2.48 -3.49
C VAL A 21 -10.57 1.75 -4.54
N SER A 22 -9.79 2.52 -5.29
CA SER A 22 -8.73 1.98 -6.14
C SER A 22 -7.44 1.95 -5.33
N ALA A 23 -6.94 0.76 -5.03
CA ALA A 23 -5.64 0.57 -4.41
C ALA A 23 -4.68 -0.04 -5.44
N SER A 24 -3.86 0.81 -6.05
CA SER A 24 -2.53 0.45 -6.59
C SER A 24 -1.46 1.10 -5.70
N ASP A 25 -0.18 0.86 -5.99
CA ASP A 25 0.92 1.40 -5.18
C ASP A 25 0.73 2.89 -4.84
N PRO A 26 0.85 3.29 -3.56
CA PRO A 26 0.66 4.69 -3.16
C PRO A 26 1.72 5.56 -3.83
N SER A 27 1.39 6.83 -4.10
CA SER A 27 2.36 7.80 -4.59
C SER A 27 3.59 7.88 -3.65
N PRO A 28 4.82 7.96 -4.19
CA PRO A 28 6.03 8.07 -3.38
C PRO A 28 5.96 9.24 -2.41
N LEU A 29 6.34 8.99 -1.14
CA LEU A 29 6.33 9.98 -0.06
C LEU A 29 7.65 10.77 0.05
N GLN A 30 8.64 10.43 -0.78
CA GLN A 30 9.99 10.97 -0.90
C GLN A 30 10.46 10.79 -2.36
N ASP A 31 11.48 11.53 -2.81
CA ASP A 31 11.97 11.46 -4.20
C ASP A 31 12.36 10.04 -4.63
N PHE A 32 12.92 9.24 -3.71
CA PHE A 32 13.20 7.82 -3.89
C PHE A 32 13.36 7.10 -2.55
N CYS A 33 13.17 5.78 -2.56
CA CYS A 33 13.59 4.89 -1.48
C CYS A 33 14.34 3.71 -2.11
N VAL A 34 15.52 3.36 -1.58
CA VAL A 34 16.30 2.22 -2.04
C VAL A 34 16.10 1.06 -1.07
N ALA A 35 15.60 -0.08 -1.55
CA ALA A 35 15.40 -1.27 -0.72
C ALA A 35 16.70 -1.85 -0.12
N LEU A 36 16.66 -2.29 1.14
CA LEU A 36 17.74 -3.03 1.82
C LEU A 36 17.27 -4.40 2.33
N ASN A 37 18.22 -5.34 2.40
CA ASN A 37 18.03 -6.66 3.01
C ASN A 37 18.49 -6.73 4.49
N ASP A 38 19.36 -5.80 4.94
CA ASP A 38 19.88 -5.75 6.32
C ASP A 38 19.13 -4.71 7.16
N THR A 39 18.61 -5.16 8.31
CA THR A 39 17.77 -4.39 9.23
C THR A 39 18.55 -3.40 10.10
N LYS A 40 19.89 -3.50 10.18
CA LYS A 40 20.72 -2.63 11.02
C LYS A 40 20.96 -1.23 10.44
N LEU A 41 20.69 -1.03 9.14
CA LEU A 41 21.05 0.19 8.40
C LEU A 41 19.86 0.90 7.72
N GLY A 42 18.62 0.44 7.92
CA GLY A 42 17.48 0.88 7.11
C GLY A 42 16.23 1.29 7.89
N VAL A 43 15.41 2.16 7.27
CA VAL A 43 14.10 2.61 7.78
C VAL A 43 12.98 1.86 7.04
N PHE A 44 12.10 1.12 7.72
CA PHE A 44 11.09 0.28 7.04
C PHE A 44 10.00 1.12 6.35
N VAL A 45 9.86 1.00 5.02
CA VAL A 45 8.82 1.66 4.23
C VAL A 45 8.14 0.66 3.30
N ASN A 46 6.88 0.35 3.61
CA ASN A 46 5.94 -0.33 2.72
C ASN A 46 6.48 -1.61 2.03
N GLY A 47 7.08 -2.51 2.82
CA GLY A 47 7.49 -3.84 2.38
C GLY A 47 9.00 -4.05 2.26
N LYS A 48 9.81 -2.98 2.17
CA LYS A 48 11.29 -3.04 2.23
C LYS A 48 11.90 -1.84 2.97
N PHE A 49 13.08 -2.00 3.54
CA PHE A 49 13.78 -0.92 4.25
C PHE A 49 14.40 0.09 3.27
N CYS A 50 14.26 1.39 3.52
CA CYS A 50 14.99 2.44 2.80
C CYS A 50 16.42 2.54 3.31
N LYS A 51 17.37 2.51 2.36
CA LYS A 51 18.76 2.90 2.54
C LYS A 51 18.84 4.39 2.90
N ASP A 52 19.79 4.74 3.76
CA ASP A 52 20.15 6.15 3.99
C ASP A 52 20.45 6.81 2.63
N PRO A 53 19.75 7.90 2.26
CA PRO A 53 20.00 8.61 0.99
C PRO A 53 21.46 9.01 0.79
N LYS A 54 22.23 9.24 1.86
CA LYS A 54 23.67 9.56 1.78
C LYS A 54 24.53 8.38 1.33
N LEU A 55 24.01 7.16 1.44
CA LEU A 55 24.67 5.91 1.03
C LEU A 55 24.13 5.38 -0.31
N ALA A 56 23.14 6.05 -0.91
CA ALA A 56 22.59 5.68 -2.20
C ALA A 56 23.60 5.96 -3.34
N SER A 57 23.58 5.11 -4.35
CA SER A 57 24.47 5.16 -5.51
C SER A 57 23.70 4.84 -6.78
N ALA A 58 24.25 5.17 -7.95
CA ALA A 58 23.63 4.85 -9.25
C ALA A 58 23.32 3.34 -9.42
N ASN A 59 24.13 2.47 -8.80
CA ASN A 59 23.93 1.02 -8.84
C ASN A 59 22.62 0.58 -8.15
N ASP A 60 22.09 1.37 -7.22
CA ASP A 60 20.83 1.06 -6.55
C ASP A 60 19.61 1.25 -7.49
N PHE A 61 19.76 2.00 -8.58
CA PHE A 61 18.72 2.33 -9.56
C PHE A 61 18.93 1.64 -10.92
N PHE A 62 19.84 0.67 -10.97
CA PHE A 62 20.30 0.07 -12.20
C PHE A 62 20.20 -1.46 -12.16
N PHE A 63 19.70 -2.03 -13.24
CA PHE A 63 19.76 -3.47 -13.50
C PHE A 63 20.19 -3.70 -14.94
N SER A 64 21.19 -4.56 -15.12
CA SER A 64 21.66 -5.00 -16.43
C SER A 64 21.21 -6.43 -16.71
N GLY A 65 21.11 -6.79 -18.00
CA GLY A 65 20.83 -8.16 -18.44
C GLY A 65 19.45 -8.36 -19.05
N LEU A 66 18.56 -7.36 -19.06
CA LEU A 66 17.29 -7.43 -19.81
C LEU A 66 17.51 -7.54 -21.32
N GLN A 67 18.67 -7.16 -21.86
CA GLN A 67 18.99 -7.36 -23.27
C GLN A 67 19.22 -8.84 -23.62
N THR A 68 19.57 -9.67 -22.63
CA THR A 68 19.93 -11.08 -22.84
C THR A 68 18.67 -11.94 -22.79
N PRO A 69 18.35 -12.68 -23.86
CA PRO A 69 17.21 -13.60 -23.86
C PRO A 69 17.36 -14.67 -22.76
N ARG A 70 16.25 -15.03 -22.11
CA ARG A 70 16.22 -16.18 -21.20
C ARG A 70 15.72 -17.43 -21.89
N SER A 71 16.15 -18.59 -21.37
CA SER A 71 15.73 -19.89 -21.89
C SER A 71 14.21 -20.03 -21.76
N THR A 72 13.58 -20.41 -22.86
CA THR A 72 12.17 -20.77 -22.95
C THR A 72 11.96 -22.29 -22.94
N GLN A 73 13.00 -23.06 -22.58
CA GLN A 73 12.93 -24.52 -22.44
C GLN A 73 12.17 -24.91 -21.16
N ASN A 74 10.88 -24.62 -21.15
CA ASN A 74 9.94 -25.02 -20.12
C ASN A 74 8.60 -25.37 -20.79
N PRO A 75 7.67 -26.05 -20.10
CA PRO A 75 6.43 -26.53 -20.71
C PRO A 75 5.53 -25.43 -21.29
N LEU A 76 5.67 -24.19 -20.82
CA LEU A 76 4.90 -23.05 -21.32
C LEU A 76 5.58 -22.36 -22.50
N GLY A 77 6.86 -22.65 -22.79
CA GLY A 77 7.58 -22.02 -23.90
C GLY A 77 7.81 -20.51 -23.73
N SER A 78 7.65 -19.97 -22.52
CA SER A 78 7.84 -18.55 -22.22
C SER A 78 8.57 -18.35 -20.90
N THR A 79 9.29 -17.23 -20.77
CA THR A 79 10.00 -16.87 -19.53
C THR A 79 9.88 -15.38 -19.29
N VAL A 80 9.43 -15.02 -18.08
CA VAL A 80 9.36 -13.64 -17.60
C VAL A 80 10.61 -13.33 -16.78
N THR A 81 11.34 -12.28 -17.17
CA THR A 81 12.49 -11.74 -16.44
C THR A 81 12.08 -10.43 -15.79
N PRO A 82 11.89 -10.40 -14.46
CA PRO A 82 11.49 -9.18 -13.77
C PRO A 82 12.67 -8.22 -13.59
N ALA A 83 12.35 -6.93 -13.64
CA ALA A 83 13.15 -5.80 -13.17
C ALA A 83 12.26 -4.96 -12.25
N ASN A 84 11.89 -5.55 -11.12
CA ASN A 84 11.04 -4.94 -10.09
C ASN A 84 11.90 -4.50 -8.88
N VAL A 85 11.27 -4.12 -7.77
CA VAL A 85 11.97 -3.68 -6.55
C VAL A 85 12.93 -4.73 -5.93
N ASP A 86 12.86 -6.00 -6.34
CA ASP A 86 13.81 -7.05 -5.97
C ASP A 86 15.10 -7.01 -6.78
N GLN A 87 15.05 -6.59 -8.04
CA GLN A 87 16.23 -6.46 -8.91
C GLN A 87 16.78 -5.03 -8.95
N ILE A 88 15.91 -4.02 -8.84
CA ILE A 88 16.27 -2.61 -8.80
C ILE A 88 15.76 -2.03 -7.47
N PRO A 89 16.57 -2.07 -6.41
CA PRO A 89 16.18 -1.61 -5.09
C PRO A 89 15.62 -0.18 -5.06
N GLY A 90 16.13 0.71 -5.90
CA GLY A 90 15.70 2.10 -6.05
C GLY A 90 14.29 2.29 -6.61
N LEU A 91 13.63 1.22 -7.09
CA LEU A 91 12.20 1.25 -7.43
C LEU A 91 11.30 1.28 -6.18
N ASN A 92 11.84 1.12 -4.98
CA ASN A 92 11.02 1.15 -3.77
C ASN A 92 10.34 2.52 -3.66
N THR A 93 9.05 2.50 -3.38
CA THR A 93 8.08 3.59 -3.39
C THR A 93 7.77 4.26 -4.73
N LEU A 94 8.46 3.91 -5.83
CA LEU A 94 8.27 4.59 -7.12
C LEU A 94 7.04 4.12 -7.90
N GLY A 95 6.37 3.05 -7.47
CA GLY A 95 5.13 2.59 -8.08
C GLY A 95 5.29 2.18 -9.55
N ILE A 96 6.49 1.77 -9.97
CA ILE A 96 6.76 1.28 -11.33
C ILE A 96 7.69 0.08 -11.31
N SER A 97 7.50 -0.84 -12.26
CA SER A 97 8.45 -1.91 -12.56
C SER A 97 8.47 -2.21 -14.05
N LEU A 98 9.47 -2.98 -14.47
CA LEU A 98 9.64 -3.41 -15.84
C LEU A 98 9.81 -4.93 -15.88
N VAL A 99 9.39 -5.57 -16.96
CA VAL A 99 9.67 -6.98 -17.24
C VAL A 99 10.07 -7.15 -18.70
N ARG A 100 10.95 -8.12 -18.96
CA ARG A 100 11.12 -8.71 -20.29
C ARG A 100 10.44 -10.06 -20.33
N ILE A 101 9.77 -10.37 -21.43
CA ILE A 101 9.17 -11.67 -21.66
C ILE A 101 9.72 -12.24 -22.96
N ASP A 102 10.35 -13.41 -22.88
CA ASP A 102 10.85 -14.17 -24.02
C ASP A 102 9.88 -15.32 -24.32
N PHE A 103 9.52 -15.50 -25.59
CA PHE A 103 8.63 -16.57 -26.06
C PHE A 103 9.31 -17.39 -27.16
N ALA A 104 9.29 -18.71 -27.04
CA ALA A 104 9.47 -19.62 -28.18
C ALA A 104 8.24 -19.56 -29.12
N PRO A 105 8.30 -20.11 -30.35
CA PRO A 105 7.09 -20.33 -31.14
C PRO A 105 6.08 -21.14 -30.33
N ASN A 106 4.80 -20.74 -30.34
CA ASN A 106 3.73 -21.28 -29.50
C ASN A 106 3.93 -21.10 -27.98
N GLY A 107 4.90 -20.28 -27.56
CA GLY A 107 5.11 -19.94 -26.16
C GLY A 107 3.93 -19.16 -25.59
N LEU A 108 3.48 -19.53 -24.40
CA LEU A 108 2.34 -18.96 -23.70
C LEU A 108 2.80 -18.37 -22.36
N ASN A 109 2.51 -17.09 -22.14
CA ASN A 109 2.39 -16.56 -20.79
C ASN A 109 0.92 -16.76 -20.38
N PRO A 110 0.64 -17.75 -19.50
CA PRO A 110 -0.70 -18.27 -19.27
C PRO A 110 -1.61 -17.22 -18.62
N PRO A 111 -2.94 -17.45 -18.60
CA PRO A 111 -3.87 -16.55 -17.93
C PRO A 111 -3.43 -16.19 -16.51
N HIS A 112 -3.24 -14.89 -16.26
CA HIS A 112 -2.82 -14.34 -14.99
C HIS A 112 -3.43 -12.95 -14.75
N THR A 113 -3.28 -12.44 -13.53
CA THR A 113 -3.67 -11.08 -13.17
C THR A 113 -2.63 -10.43 -12.25
N HIS A 114 -2.58 -9.11 -12.30
CA HIS A 114 -1.76 -8.26 -11.44
C HIS A 114 -2.68 -7.50 -10.49
N PRO A 115 -2.78 -7.88 -9.20
CA PRO A 115 -3.71 -7.25 -8.28
C PRO A 115 -3.35 -5.81 -7.91
N ARG A 116 -2.10 -5.37 -8.16
CA ARG A 116 -1.61 -4.05 -7.75
C ARG A 116 -1.14 -3.14 -8.89
N GLY A 117 -1.17 -3.59 -10.15
CA GLY A 117 -0.68 -2.79 -11.27
C GLY A 117 -1.38 -3.07 -12.58
N THR A 118 -1.57 -2.02 -13.37
CA THR A 118 -1.85 -2.10 -14.81
C THR A 118 -0.55 -2.44 -15.52
N GLU A 119 -0.62 -3.28 -16.55
CA GLU A 119 0.52 -3.59 -17.43
C GLU A 119 0.34 -2.88 -18.77
N ILE A 120 1.41 -2.26 -19.27
CA ILE A 120 1.51 -1.80 -20.66
C ILE A 120 2.64 -2.57 -21.35
N LEU A 121 2.28 -3.34 -22.37
CA LEU A 121 3.19 -4.23 -23.09
C LEU A 121 3.55 -3.63 -24.44
N PHE A 122 4.84 -3.58 -24.74
CA PHE A 122 5.41 -3.24 -26.04
C PHE A 122 6.04 -4.49 -26.68
N LEU A 123 5.65 -4.79 -27.91
CA LEU A 123 6.20 -5.92 -28.65
C LEU A 123 7.46 -5.51 -29.42
N GLN A 124 8.62 -5.93 -28.90
CA GLN A 124 9.93 -5.62 -29.48
C GLN A 124 10.24 -6.48 -30.71
N GLU A 125 9.88 -7.76 -30.70
CA GLU A 125 10.11 -8.74 -31.78
C GLU A 125 9.01 -9.80 -31.84
N GLY A 126 8.74 -10.35 -33.03
CA GLY A 126 7.81 -11.45 -33.26
C GLY A 126 6.35 -11.03 -33.42
N THR A 127 5.43 -11.95 -33.12
CA THR A 127 3.98 -11.77 -33.28
C THR A 127 3.25 -12.40 -32.09
N LEU A 128 2.48 -11.62 -31.34
CA LEU A 128 1.76 -12.10 -30.16
C LEU A 128 0.24 -11.95 -30.31
N TYR A 129 -0.51 -12.99 -30.02
CA TYR A 129 -1.93 -12.91 -29.72
C TYR A 129 -2.11 -12.62 -28.23
N VAL A 130 -2.67 -11.45 -27.90
CA VAL A 130 -2.82 -10.99 -26.51
C VAL A 130 -4.27 -10.65 -26.21
N GLY A 131 -4.68 -10.69 -24.95
CA GLY A 131 -5.99 -10.21 -24.57
C GLY A 131 -6.27 -10.24 -23.07
N PHE A 132 -7.33 -9.55 -22.66
CA PHE A 132 -7.88 -9.56 -21.31
C PHE A 132 -9.40 -9.79 -21.33
N VAL A 133 -9.94 -10.26 -20.21
CA VAL A 133 -11.37 -10.52 -20.02
C VAL A 133 -11.95 -9.56 -18.99
N THR A 134 -13.10 -8.95 -19.29
CA THR A 134 -13.80 -8.06 -18.34
C THR A 134 -14.44 -8.84 -17.20
N SER A 135 -14.77 -8.15 -16.11
CA SER A 135 -15.51 -8.74 -14.98
C SER A 135 -16.93 -9.16 -15.37
N ASN A 136 -17.57 -9.92 -14.47
CA ASN A 136 -18.99 -10.26 -14.54
C ASN A 136 -19.87 -9.00 -14.68
N PRO A 137 -21.06 -9.12 -15.31
CA PRO A 137 -21.61 -10.34 -15.92
C PRO A 137 -21.06 -10.64 -17.33
N ASP A 138 -20.43 -9.66 -17.99
CA ASP A 138 -20.17 -9.73 -19.43
C ASP A 138 -19.09 -10.74 -19.83
N ASN A 139 -18.05 -10.93 -18.99
CA ASN A 139 -16.92 -11.83 -19.27
C ASN A 139 -16.37 -11.67 -20.70
N ARG A 140 -16.33 -10.44 -21.21
CA ARG A 140 -16.04 -10.14 -22.61
C ARG A 140 -14.53 -10.13 -22.84
N LEU A 141 -14.09 -10.85 -23.87
CA LEU A 141 -12.70 -10.84 -24.33
C LEU A 141 -12.42 -9.60 -25.19
N PHE A 142 -11.37 -8.87 -24.82
CA PHE A 142 -10.71 -7.87 -25.65
C PHE A 142 -9.36 -8.42 -26.08
N THR A 143 -9.11 -8.46 -27.39
CA THR A 143 -7.92 -9.13 -27.93
C THR A 143 -7.40 -8.48 -29.21
N LYS A 144 -6.11 -8.68 -29.49
CA LYS A 144 -5.43 -8.23 -30.70
C LYS A 144 -4.25 -9.17 -31.01
N VAL A 145 -3.95 -9.34 -32.29
CA VAL A 145 -2.65 -9.84 -32.74
C VAL A 145 -1.72 -8.64 -32.90
N LEU A 146 -0.68 -8.59 -32.09
CA LEU A 146 0.38 -7.58 -32.11
C LEU A 146 1.50 -8.01 -33.06
N ASN A 147 2.05 -7.05 -33.78
CA ASN A 147 3.30 -7.17 -34.52
C ASN A 147 4.38 -6.30 -33.87
N LYS A 148 5.64 -6.50 -34.29
CA LYS A 148 6.76 -5.67 -33.84
C LYS A 148 6.43 -4.17 -33.92
N GLY A 149 6.61 -3.47 -32.81
CA GLY A 149 6.32 -2.05 -32.66
C GLY A 149 4.98 -1.73 -31.99
N ASP A 150 4.07 -2.70 -31.90
CA ASP A 150 2.75 -2.49 -31.32
C ASP A 150 2.78 -2.44 -29.78
N VAL A 151 1.80 -1.73 -29.20
CA VAL A 151 1.60 -1.60 -27.75
C VAL A 151 0.18 -2.06 -27.39
N PHE A 152 0.03 -2.73 -26.24
CA PHE A 152 -1.27 -3.13 -25.70
C PHE A 152 -1.31 -2.95 -24.17
N VAL A 153 -2.45 -2.57 -23.64
CA VAL A 153 -2.64 -2.31 -22.19
C VAL A 153 -3.54 -3.37 -21.57
N PHE A 154 -3.15 -3.87 -20.39
CA PHE A 154 -3.92 -4.79 -19.56
C PHE A 154 -4.33 -4.06 -18.26
N PRO A 155 -5.61 -3.72 -18.07
CA PRO A 155 -6.07 -3.03 -16.88
C PRO A 155 -5.80 -3.81 -15.59
N VAL A 156 -5.49 -3.08 -14.52
CA VAL A 156 -5.26 -3.66 -13.18
C VAL A 156 -6.36 -4.64 -12.77
N GLY A 157 -5.96 -5.79 -12.21
CA GLY A 157 -6.86 -6.80 -11.68
C GLY A 157 -7.58 -7.68 -12.72
N LEU A 158 -7.54 -7.36 -14.02
CA LEU A 158 -8.17 -8.18 -15.05
C LEU A 158 -7.31 -9.37 -15.48
N ILE A 159 -7.95 -10.52 -15.71
CA ILE A 159 -7.29 -11.73 -16.22
C ILE A 159 -6.87 -11.48 -17.67
N HIS A 160 -5.60 -11.71 -17.97
CA HIS A 160 -5.03 -11.55 -19.30
C HIS A 160 -3.96 -12.60 -19.62
N PHE A 161 -3.55 -12.66 -20.88
CA PHE A 161 -2.59 -13.64 -21.40
C PHE A 161 -1.82 -13.08 -22.60
N GLN A 162 -0.70 -13.74 -22.94
CA GLN A 162 0.04 -13.51 -24.18
C GLN A 162 0.48 -14.85 -24.78
N LEU A 163 0.19 -15.05 -26.07
CA LEU A 163 0.55 -16.26 -26.82
C LEU A 163 1.36 -15.87 -28.06
N ASN A 164 2.52 -16.48 -28.27
CA ASN A 164 3.26 -16.34 -29.50
C ASN A 164 2.64 -17.21 -30.60
N VAL A 165 1.92 -16.57 -31.51
CA VAL A 165 1.29 -17.21 -32.69
C VAL A 165 2.15 -17.11 -33.94
N GLY A 166 3.32 -16.47 -33.85
CA GLY A 166 4.30 -16.41 -34.92
C GLY A 166 5.13 -17.68 -35.04
N HIS A 167 5.85 -17.80 -36.16
CA HIS A 167 6.74 -18.93 -36.44
C HIS A 167 8.17 -18.74 -35.90
N THR A 168 8.47 -17.57 -35.34
CA THR A 168 9.76 -17.23 -34.74
C THR A 168 9.61 -16.93 -33.26
N ASN A 169 10.72 -16.83 -32.54
CA ASN A 169 10.71 -16.29 -31.18
C ASN A 169 10.10 -14.88 -31.15
N ALA A 170 9.48 -14.53 -30.03
CA ALA A 170 8.97 -13.20 -29.76
C ALA A 170 9.56 -12.65 -28.46
N VAL A 171 9.71 -11.33 -28.40
CA VAL A 171 10.25 -10.61 -27.23
C VAL A 171 9.32 -9.43 -26.94
N ALA A 172 8.80 -9.38 -25.73
CA ALA A 172 8.00 -8.26 -25.23
C ALA A 172 8.69 -7.58 -24.05
N ILE A 173 8.52 -6.28 -23.94
CA ILE A 173 8.90 -5.49 -22.78
C ILE A 173 7.63 -4.87 -22.21
N SER A 174 7.36 -5.06 -20.92
CA SER A 174 6.19 -4.47 -20.28
C SER A 174 6.56 -3.62 -19.09
N GLY A 175 5.96 -2.44 -19.00
CA GLY A 175 5.97 -1.61 -17.80
C GLY A 175 4.72 -1.88 -16.96
N LEU A 176 4.86 -1.88 -15.64
CA LEU A 176 3.74 -2.05 -14.73
C LEU A 176 3.64 -0.86 -13.79
N SER A 177 2.42 -0.41 -13.51
CA SER A 177 2.12 0.72 -12.62
C SER A 177 2.24 0.36 -11.13
N SER A 178 3.22 -0.48 -10.80
CA SER A 178 3.57 -0.86 -9.44
C SER A 178 5.02 -1.35 -9.40
N GLN A 179 5.75 -1.00 -8.33
CA GLN A 179 7.09 -1.51 -8.03
C GLN A 179 7.10 -3.01 -7.74
N ASN A 180 5.94 -3.53 -7.33
CA ASN A 180 5.67 -4.95 -7.17
C ASN A 180 4.19 -5.22 -7.51
N PRO A 181 3.89 -5.45 -8.80
CA PRO A 181 2.51 -5.59 -9.28
C PRO A 181 1.80 -6.82 -8.69
N GLY A 182 2.58 -7.79 -8.19
CA GLY A 182 2.09 -9.11 -7.79
C GLY A 182 1.65 -9.92 -9.01
N VAL A 183 1.71 -11.24 -8.94
CA VAL A 183 1.25 -12.08 -10.05
C VAL A 183 0.41 -13.21 -9.50
N ILE A 184 -0.80 -13.37 -10.05
CA ILE A 184 -1.67 -14.49 -9.77
C ILE A 184 -1.88 -15.24 -11.07
N THR A 185 -1.08 -16.27 -11.31
CA THR A 185 -1.33 -17.23 -12.39
C THR A 185 -2.58 -18.04 -12.05
N ILE A 186 -3.61 -17.95 -12.87
CA ILE A 186 -4.96 -18.46 -12.52
C ILE A 186 -4.93 -19.97 -12.26
N ALA A 187 -4.30 -20.75 -13.14
CA ALA A 187 -4.23 -22.18 -12.96
C ALA A 187 -3.45 -22.59 -11.69
N ASN A 188 -2.35 -21.88 -11.38
CA ASN A 188 -1.59 -22.12 -10.15
C ASN A 188 -2.41 -21.77 -8.89
N ALA A 189 -3.15 -20.66 -8.92
CA ALA A 189 -3.94 -20.22 -7.78
C ALA A 189 -5.14 -21.14 -7.52
N VAL A 190 -5.75 -21.67 -8.58
CA VAL A 190 -6.94 -22.54 -8.47
C VAL A 190 -6.55 -24.00 -8.21
N PHE A 191 -5.63 -24.55 -9.01
CA PHE A 191 -5.30 -25.98 -8.99
C PHE A 191 -3.94 -26.29 -8.34
N GLY A 192 -3.01 -25.32 -8.29
CA GLY A 192 -1.68 -25.47 -7.71
C GLY A 192 -1.54 -24.99 -6.26
N ALA A 193 -2.62 -24.55 -5.61
CA ALA A 193 -2.60 -24.03 -4.24
C ALA A 193 -2.05 -25.07 -3.24
N LYS A 194 -1.34 -24.59 -2.22
CA LYS A 194 -0.80 -25.43 -1.12
C LYS A 194 -1.17 -24.79 0.23
N PRO A 195 -2.02 -25.44 1.06
CA PRO A 195 -2.71 -26.71 0.80
C PRO A 195 -3.70 -26.63 -0.37
N PRO A 196 -4.02 -27.76 -1.04
CA PRO A 196 -4.95 -27.77 -2.18
C PRO A 196 -6.35 -27.34 -1.75
N ILE A 197 -7.05 -26.64 -2.64
CA ILE A 197 -8.48 -26.33 -2.45
C ILE A 197 -9.26 -27.65 -2.46
N ASN A 198 -10.28 -27.78 -1.60
CA ASN A 198 -11.12 -28.97 -1.55
C ASN A 198 -11.67 -29.29 -2.96
N PRO A 199 -11.43 -30.51 -3.51
CA PRO A 199 -11.91 -30.89 -4.83
C PRO A 199 -13.41 -30.67 -5.04
N ASP A 200 -14.25 -30.94 -4.03
CA ASP A 200 -15.71 -30.77 -4.12
C ASP A 200 -16.10 -29.30 -4.41
N VAL A 201 -15.34 -28.35 -3.86
CA VAL A 201 -15.55 -26.91 -4.08
C VAL A 201 -15.24 -26.56 -5.54
N LEU A 202 -14.12 -27.06 -6.07
CA LEU A 202 -13.73 -26.79 -7.44
C LEU A 202 -14.61 -27.54 -8.43
N ALA A 203 -14.99 -28.78 -8.16
CA ALA A 203 -15.89 -29.56 -9.00
C ALA A 203 -17.24 -28.87 -9.14
N LYS A 204 -17.78 -28.38 -8.03
CA LYS A 204 -19.01 -27.59 -8.03
C LYS A 204 -18.84 -26.23 -8.73
N ALA A 205 -17.73 -25.53 -8.52
CA ALA A 205 -17.48 -24.22 -9.13
C ALA A 205 -17.28 -24.31 -10.66
N PHE A 206 -16.55 -25.33 -11.13
CA PHE A 206 -16.25 -25.56 -12.54
C PHE A 206 -17.29 -26.43 -13.26
N GLN A 207 -18.25 -27.00 -12.52
CA GLN A 207 -19.30 -27.90 -13.04
C GLN A 207 -18.72 -29.15 -13.73
N VAL A 208 -17.71 -29.74 -13.10
CA VAL A 208 -17.00 -30.94 -13.58
C VAL A 208 -16.93 -31.99 -12.49
N ASP A 209 -16.47 -33.19 -12.82
CA ASP A 209 -16.26 -34.24 -11.82
C ASP A 209 -14.96 -34.07 -11.02
N ASP A 210 -14.93 -34.66 -9.82
CA ASP A 210 -13.78 -34.59 -8.91
C ASP A 210 -12.52 -35.24 -9.48
N LYS A 211 -12.64 -36.21 -10.40
CA LYS A 211 -11.48 -36.87 -11.01
C LYS A 211 -10.76 -35.89 -11.92
N LEU A 212 -11.49 -35.09 -12.69
CA LEU A 212 -10.91 -34.03 -13.51
C LEU A 212 -10.24 -32.96 -12.63
N VAL A 213 -10.88 -32.52 -11.54
CA VAL A 213 -10.28 -31.56 -10.59
C VAL A 213 -9.00 -32.12 -10.00
N THR A 214 -9.04 -33.37 -9.50
CA THR A 214 -7.87 -34.03 -8.92
C THR A 214 -6.75 -34.20 -9.96
N TYR A 215 -7.10 -34.50 -11.21
CA TYR A 215 -6.15 -34.55 -12.31
C TYR A 215 -5.48 -33.19 -12.54
N LEU A 216 -6.27 -32.10 -12.58
CA LEU A 216 -5.76 -30.73 -12.73
C LEU A 216 -4.87 -30.30 -11.55
N GLN A 217 -5.25 -30.66 -10.32
CA GLN A 217 -4.44 -30.38 -9.11
C GLN A 217 -3.11 -31.13 -9.08
N LYS A 218 -3.03 -32.28 -9.77
CA LYS A 218 -1.80 -33.07 -9.91
C LYS A 218 -0.87 -32.57 -11.02
N GLN A 219 -1.32 -31.66 -11.89
CA GLN A 219 -0.46 -31.09 -12.91
C GLN A 219 0.62 -30.19 -12.27
N PHE A 220 1.81 -30.18 -12.87
CA PHE A 220 2.92 -29.36 -12.37
C PHE A 220 2.71 -27.89 -12.73
N TRP A 221 2.23 -27.12 -11.76
CA TRP A 221 2.05 -25.67 -11.82
C TRP A 221 3.31 -24.98 -11.28
N GLN A 222 4.27 -24.60 -12.14
CA GLN A 222 5.48 -23.89 -11.70
C GLN A 222 5.12 -22.54 -11.07
N ALA A 223 5.50 -22.34 -9.80
CA ALA A 223 5.20 -21.13 -9.03
C ALA A 223 6.41 -20.18 -8.97
N VAL A 224 6.14 -18.87 -9.05
CA VAL A 224 7.08 -17.77 -8.79
C VAL A 224 6.64 -17.09 -7.48
N PHE A 225 7.55 -16.88 -6.52
CA PHE A 225 7.29 -16.37 -5.16
C PHE A 225 7.76 -14.92 -4.96
N VAL A 226 6.99 -14.03 -4.28
CA VAL A 226 7.47 -12.73 -3.71
C VAL A 226 6.58 -12.19 -2.55
N ASN A 227 7.13 -11.88 -1.34
CA ASN A 227 6.87 -10.63 -0.52
C ASN A 227 7.39 -10.60 0.97
N GLY A 228 8.44 -9.81 1.22
CA GLY A 228 8.54 -8.68 2.18
C GLY A 228 8.39 -8.79 3.73
N LYS A 229 7.43 -9.56 4.26
CA LYS A 229 7.38 -9.99 5.68
C LYS A 229 6.69 -11.34 5.65
N PHE A 230 7.31 -12.35 6.27
CA PHE A 230 6.80 -13.71 6.20
C PHE A 230 5.42 -13.77 6.82
N CYS A 231 4.42 -14.17 6.02
CA CYS A 231 3.17 -14.62 6.58
C CYS A 231 3.51 -15.81 7.49
N LYS A 232 2.97 -15.78 8.71
CA LYS A 232 3.00 -16.96 9.56
C LYS A 232 2.42 -18.13 8.75
N ASP A 233 3.04 -19.30 8.81
CA ASP A 233 2.46 -20.50 8.21
C ASP A 233 0.99 -20.57 8.66
N PRO A 234 0.01 -20.69 7.73
CA PRO A 234 -1.41 -20.76 8.09
C PRO A 234 -1.74 -21.78 9.18
N LYS A 235 -0.94 -22.85 9.30
CA LYS A 235 -1.08 -23.88 10.35
C LYS A 235 -0.67 -23.40 11.75
N LEU A 236 0.12 -22.34 11.84
CA LEU A 236 0.61 -21.75 13.09
C LEU A 236 -0.19 -20.50 13.48
N VAL A 237 -1.14 -20.06 12.66
CA VAL A 237 -2.02 -18.91 12.93
C VAL A 237 -3.02 -19.27 14.05
N THR A 238 -3.22 -18.35 14.98
CA THR A 238 -4.08 -18.49 16.16
C THR A 238 -4.97 -17.26 16.32
N ALA A 239 -6.03 -17.37 17.12
CA ALA A 239 -6.90 -16.22 17.43
C ALA A 239 -6.14 -15.04 18.06
N ASN A 240 -5.06 -15.32 18.79
CA ASN A 240 -4.22 -14.29 19.42
C ASN A 240 -3.49 -13.41 18.39
N ASP A 241 -3.29 -13.89 17.16
CA ASP A 241 -2.69 -13.08 16.10
C ASP A 241 -3.65 -11.96 15.62
N PHE A 242 -4.96 -12.07 15.90
CA PHE A 242 -6.02 -11.12 15.51
C PHE A 242 -6.68 -10.41 16.71
N PHE A 243 -6.11 -10.54 17.90
CA PHE A 243 -6.65 -9.97 19.13
C PHE A 243 -5.65 -9.04 19.83
N PHE A 244 -6.09 -7.82 20.15
CA PHE A 244 -5.33 -6.86 20.97
C PHE A 244 -6.10 -6.55 22.27
N PRO A 245 -5.64 -7.01 23.44
CA PRO A 245 -6.30 -6.72 24.71
C PRO A 245 -5.97 -5.32 25.23
N GLY A 246 -6.92 -4.71 25.94
CA GLY A 246 -6.65 -3.56 26.80
C GLY A 246 -6.59 -2.21 26.10
N LEU A 247 -7.05 -2.09 24.85
CA LEU A 247 -7.15 -0.80 24.17
C LEU A 247 -8.06 0.18 24.93
N GLN A 248 -9.07 -0.31 25.65
CA GLN A 248 -9.98 0.50 26.47
C GLN A 248 -9.36 1.07 27.75
N ILE A 249 -8.13 0.67 28.10
CA ILE A 249 -7.49 1.09 29.35
C ILE A 249 -6.82 2.45 29.11
N PRO A 250 -7.23 3.52 29.82
CA PRO A 250 -6.62 4.84 29.68
C PRO A 250 -5.14 4.80 30.00
N LYS A 251 -4.33 5.54 29.24
CA LYS A 251 -2.92 5.76 29.57
C LYS A 251 -2.71 7.10 30.27
N SER A 252 -1.64 7.17 31.06
CA SER A 252 -1.26 8.39 31.76
C SER A 252 -1.02 9.52 30.77
N THR A 253 -1.65 10.67 31.04
CA THR A 253 -1.49 11.92 30.30
C THR A 253 -0.55 12.89 31.02
N ALA A 254 0.16 12.42 32.06
CA ALA A 254 1.15 13.20 32.80
C ALA A 254 2.44 13.41 31.97
N ASN A 255 2.29 14.16 30.89
CA ASN A 255 3.36 14.52 29.97
C ASN A 255 3.17 15.98 29.50
N PRO A 256 4.18 16.58 28.85
CA PRO A 256 4.17 18.01 28.54
C PRO A 256 3.09 18.47 27.58
N VAL A 257 2.53 17.56 26.77
CA VAL A 257 1.43 17.87 25.85
C VAL A 257 0.08 17.46 26.41
N GLY A 258 0.04 16.74 27.55
CA GLY A 258 -1.22 16.39 28.21
C GLY A 258 -2.07 15.36 27.44
N SER A 259 -1.48 14.62 26.49
CA SER A 259 -2.18 13.59 25.72
C SER A 259 -1.31 12.36 25.48
N THR A 260 -1.93 11.20 25.34
CA THR A 260 -1.23 9.93 25.06
C THR A 260 -1.98 9.12 24.02
N VAL A 261 -1.25 8.60 23.03
CA VAL A 261 -1.79 7.75 21.97
C VAL A 261 -1.38 6.29 22.21
N THR A 262 -2.37 5.40 22.27
CA THR A 262 -2.17 3.94 22.28
C THR A 262 -2.57 3.37 20.93
N ALA A 263 -1.58 3.09 20.08
CA ALA A 263 -1.82 2.54 18.75
C ALA A 263 -1.99 1.01 18.77
N VAL A 264 -2.86 0.50 17.90
CA VAL A 264 -3.03 -0.91 17.53
C VAL A 264 -2.80 -1.01 16.02
N ASN A 265 -1.62 -1.46 15.64
CA ASN A 265 -1.16 -1.50 14.26
C ASN A 265 -0.40 -2.82 14.00
N VAL A 266 0.10 -3.02 12.78
CA VAL A 266 0.75 -4.29 12.39
C VAL A 266 1.97 -4.66 13.27
N GLU A 267 2.59 -3.70 13.97
CA GLU A 267 3.74 -3.97 14.83
C GLU A 267 3.34 -4.60 16.16
N ASN A 268 2.09 -4.44 16.61
CA ASN A 268 1.59 -5.02 17.85
C ASN A 268 0.31 -5.86 17.69
N LEU A 269 -0.22 -5.97 16.47
CA LEU A 269 -1.28 -6.88 16.09
C LEU A 269 -0.99 -7.46 14.69
N ALA A 270 -0.31 -8.60 14.64
CA ALA A 270 0.21 -9.20 13.42
C ALA A 270 -0.89 -9.53 12.39
N GLY A 271 -2.09 -9.85 12.84
CA GLY A 271 -3.26 -10.13 11.99
C GLY A 271 -3.71 -8.94 11.15
N LEU A 272 -3.27 -7.72 11.46
CA LEU A 272 -3.49 -6.55 10.60
C LEU A 272 -2.60 -6.53 9.36
N ASN A 273 -1.61 -7.43 9.27
CA ASN A 273 -0.74 -7.51 8.11
C ASN A 273 -1.58 -7.77 6.84
N THR A 274 -1.37 -6.94 5.82
CA THR A 274 -2.12 -6.91 4.54
C THR A 274 -3.58 -6.45 4.60
N LEU A 275 -4.11 -6.08 5.77
CA LEU A 275 -5.51 -5.68 5.91
C LEU A 275 -5.76 -4.18 5.69
N GLY A 276 -4.71 -3.36 5.61
CA GLY A 276 -4.86 -1.93 5.31
C GLY A 276 -5.60 -1.13 6.38
N ILE A 277 -5.62 -1.59 7.64
CA ILE A 277 -6.33 -0.91 8.74
C ILE A 277 -5.54 -0.95 10.04
N SER A 278 -5.60 0.13 10.81
CA SER A 278 -5.15 0.19 12.21
C SER A 278 -6.10 1.04 13.04
N LEU A 279 -5.91 0.99 14.36
CA LEU A 279 -6.74 1.69 15.34
C LEU A 279 -5.83 2.39 16.34
N ALA A 280 -6.30 3.44 16.98
CA ALA A 280 -5.62 4.08 18.11
C ALA A 280 -6.63 4.61 19.11
N ARG A 281 -6.28 4.53 20.39
CA ARG A 281 -6.95 5.30 21.46
C ARG A 281 -6.13 6.52 21.77
N ILE A 282 -6.79 7.64 22.04
CA ILE A 282 -6.15 8.88 22.46
C ILE A 282 -6.82 9.35 23.75
N ASP A 283 -6.01 9.48 24.80
CA ASP A 283 -6.43 10.00 26.10
C ASP A 283 -5.89 11.43 26.28
N PHE A 284 -6.74 12.36 26.75
CA PHE A 284 -6.38 13.76 26.96
C PHE A 284 -6.70 14.21 28.39
N ALA A 285 -5.74 14.88 29.04
CA ALA A 285 -5.99 15.72 30.22
C ALA A 285 -6.73 17.01 29.81
N PRO A 286 -7.25 17.83 30.74
CA PRO A 286 -7.75 19.16 30.42
C PRO A 286 -6.65 19.99 29.75
N ASN A 287 -6.98 20.67 28.64
CA ASN A 287 -6.02 21.35 27.77
C ASN A 287 -4.95 20.46 27.11
N GLY A 288 -5.12 19.13 27.15
CA GLY A 288 -4.25 18.18 26.49
C GLY A 288 -4.30 18.36 24.98
N LEU A 289 -3.14 18.34 24.33
CA LEU A 289 -2.93 18.51 22.91
C LEU A 289 -2.27 17.26 22.35
N ASN A 290 -2.87 16.68 21.31
CA ASN A 290 -2.15 15.85 20.36
C ASN A 290 -1.57 16.81 19.30
N PRO A 291 -0.26 17.12 19.40
CA PRO A 291 0.35 18.27 18.72
C PRO A 291 0.38 18.07 17.22
N PRO A 292 0.34 19.14 16.40
CA PRO A 292 0.29 19.05 14.94
C PRO A 292 1.17 17.93 14.37
N TYR A 293 0.54 17.00 13.67
CA TYR A 293 1.18 15.83 13.11
C TYR A 293 0.52 15.44 11.78
N THR A 294 1.13 14.51 11.08
CA THR A 294 0.53 13.91 9.89
C THR A 294 0.75 12.40 9.84
N HIS A 295 -0.17 11.72 9.17
CA HIS A 295 -0.08 10.32 8.81
C HIS A 295 0.27 10.21 7.33
N PRO A 296 1.53 9.92 6.97
CA PRO A 296 1.94 9.89 5.57
C PRO A 296 1.34 8.70 4.80
N ARG A 297 0.85 7.66 5.49
CA ARG A 297 0.36 6.42 4.85
C ARG A 297 -1.08 6.06 5.19
N GLY A 298 -1.85 6.91 5.87
CA GLY A 298 -3.25 6.62 6.18
C GLY A 298 -4.07 7.87 6.42
N SER A 299 -5.33 7.84 6.03
CA SER A 299 -6.32 8.81 6.53
C SER A 299 -6.76 8.36 7.92
N GLU A 300 -7.08 9.32 8.79
CA GLU A 300 -7.59 9.07 10.13
C GLU A 300 -9.08 9.43 10.19
N ILE A 301 -9.90 8.55 10.75
CA ILE A 301 -11.26 8.85 11.18
C ILE A 301 -11.31 8.76 12.70
N LEU A 302 -11.71 9.85 13.34
CA LEU A 302 -11.73 9.99 14.78
C LEU A 302 -13.17 10.07 15.29
N ILE A 303 -13.50 9.32 16.34
CA ILE A 303 -14.74 9.45 17.12
C ILE A 303 -14.40 9.85 18.54
N VAL A 304 -15.12 10.86 19.08
CA VAL A 304 -15.00 11.26 20.48
C VAL A 304 -15.87 10.36 21.34
N LEU A 305 -15.28 9.71 22.34
CA LEU A 305 -16.00 8.84 23.28
C LEU A 305 -16.40 9.58 24.56
N GLU A 306 -15.59 10.52 25.02
CA GLU A 306 -15.87 11.38 26.18
C GLU A 306 -15.21 12.76 26.02
N GLY A 307 -15.80 13.79 26.64
CA GLY A 307 -15.25 15.16 26.62
C GLY A 307 -15.52 15.95 25.33
N THR A 308 -14.71 16.98 25.10
CA THR A 308 -14.86 17.93 23.98
C THR A 308 -13.51 18.20 23.34
N LEU A 309 -13.37 17.94 22.04
CA LEU A 309 -12.14 18.16 21.29
C LEU A 309 -12.30 19.26 20.24
N TYR A 310 -11.42 20.25 20.23
CA TYR A 310 -11.19 21.11 19.07
C TYR A 310 -10.19 20.43 18.15
N VAL A 311 -10.64 20.10 16.93
CA VAL A 311 -9.81 19.40 15.95
C VAL A 311 -9.71 20.20 14.66
N GLY A 312 -8.67 19.95 13.87
CA GLY A 312 -8.60 20.48 12.53
C GLY A 312 -7.40 20.00 11.74
N PHE A 313 -7.43 20.24 10.44
CA PHE A 313 -6.33 20.00 9.53
C PHE A 313 -6.10 21.19 8.59
N VAL A 314 -4.89 21.29 8.07
CA VAL A 314 -4.48 22.34 7.13
C VAL A 314 -4.38 21.73 5.73
N THR A 315 -5.02 22.39 4.76
CA THR A 315 -4.96 22.01 3.33
C THR A 315 -3.60 22.34 2.71
N SER A 316 -3.38 21.89 1.47
CA SER A 316 -2.10 22.06 0.79
C SER A 316 -1.78 23.53 0.46
N ASN A 317 -0.52 23.81 0.10
CA ASN A 317 -0.12 25.14 -0.39
C ASN A 317 -0.92 25.57 -1.63
N ALA A 318 -1.31 24.63 -2.49
CA ALA A 318 -2.13 24.92 -3.68
C ALA A 318 -3.54 25.42 -3.31
N ASP A 319 -3.99 25.09 -2.10
CA ASP A 319 -5.29 25.48 -1.53
C ASP A 319 -5.14 26.56 -0.45
N ASN A 320 -4.06 27.35 -0.52
CA ASN A 320 -3.77 28.47 0.37
C ASN A 320 -3.62 28.11 1.86
N ASN A 321 -3.17 26.89 2.21
CA ASN A 321 -2.94 26.48 3.60
C ASN A 321 -4.18 26.73 4.49
N ARG A 322 -5.37 26.55 3.93
CA ARG A 322 -6.63 26.80 4.64
C ARG A 322 -6.80 25.81 5.78
N LEU A 323 -7.10 26.32 6.98
CA LEU A 323 -7.50 25.52 8.13
C LEU A 323 -8.97 25.09 7.99
N ILE A 324 -9.22 23.79 8.14
CA ILE A 324 -10.54 23.20 8.29
C ILE A 324 -10.62 22.64 9.71
N SER A 325 -11.53 23.19 10.54
CA SER A 325 -11.63 22.82 11.95
C SER A 325 -13.07 22.72 12.45
N LYS A 326 -13.25 22.02 13.58
CA LYS A 326 -14.53 21.78 14.24
C LYS A 326 -14.31 21.52 15.73
N VAL A 327 -15.27 21.92 16.56
CA VAL A 327 -15.39 21.41 17.94
C VAL A 327 -16.28 20.18 17.91
N LEU A 328 -15.77 19.06 18.42
CA LEU A 328 -16.42 17.77 18.53
C LEU A 328 -16.80 17.50 19.99
N ASN A 329 -17.99 16.98 20.21
CA ASN A 329 -18.45 16.45 21.49
C ASN A 329 -18.57 14.92 21.43
N LYS A 330 -18.82 14.29 22.56
CA LYS A 330 -19.10 12.85 22.65
C LYS A 330 -20.07 12.38 21.56
N GLY A 331 -19.66 11.37 20.79
CA GLY A 331 -20.38 10.78 19.68
C GLY A 331 -20.08 11.39 18.30
N ASP A 332 -19.44 12.57 18.25
CA ASP A 332 -19.10 13.22 16.99
C ASP A 332 -17.89 12.53 16.33
N VAL A 333 -17.90 12.54 14.99
CA VAL A 333 -16.87 11.93 14.13
C VAL A 333 -16.26 12.99 13.22
N PHE A 334 -14.95 12.91 12.99
CA PHE A 334 -14.24 13.79 12.06
C PHE A 334 -13.16 13.02 11.31
N VAL A 335 -12.92 13.40 10.05
CA VAL A 335 -11.95 12.72 9.17
C VAL A 335 -10.79 13.67 8.88
N PHE A 336 -9.58 13.15 9.01
CA PHE A 336 -8.33 13.80 8.62
C PHE A 336 -7.78 13.08 7.37
N PRO A 337 -7.75 13.74 6.21
CA PRO A 337 -7.20 13.14 5.00
C PRO A 337 -5.71 12.78 5.13
N ILE A 338 -5.31 11.70 4.47
CA ILE A 338 -3.91 11.24 4.39
C ILE A 338 -2.96 12.39 4.03
N GLY A 339 -1.81 12.44 4.71
CA GLY A 339 -0.74 13.39 4.43
C GLY A 339 -0.99 14.84 4.86
N LEU A 340 -2.19 15.20 5.33
CA LEU A 340 -2.46 16.56 5.84
C LEU A 340 -2.04 16.72 7.29
N ILE A 341 -1.52 17.90 7.63
CA ILE A 341 -1.16 18.26 9.01
C ILE A 341 -2.43 18.52 9.78
N HIS A 342 -2.61 17.81 10.89
CA HIS A 342 -3.78 17.91 11.74
C HIS A 342 -3.43 17.82 13.22
N PHE A 343 -4.40 18.17 14.07
CA PHE A 343 -4.24 18.19 15.51
C PHE A 343 -5.57 17.89 16.21
N GLN A 344 -5.49 17.52 17.49
CA GLN A 344 -6.63 17.46 18.39
C GLN A 344 -6.26 18.11 19.72
N LEU A 345 -7.07 19.06 20.17
CA LEU A 345 -6.92 19.75 21.44
C LEU A 345 -8.15 19.47 22.30
N ASN A 346 -7.96 19.04 23.55
CA ASN A 346 -9.04 19.00 24.52
C ASN A 346 -9.43 20.41 24.93
N ALA A 347 -10.60 20.85 24.45
CA ALA A 347 -11.18 22.16 24.71
C ALA A 347 -12.18 22.14 25.87
N GLY A 348 -12.40 20.98 26.49
CA GLY A 348 -13.26 20.82 27.66
C GLY A 348 -12.53 21.04 28.99
N ASN A 349 -13.31 21.17 30.06
CA ASN A 349 -12.80 21.35 31.43
C ASN A 349 -12.37 20.04 32.11
N GLY A 350 -12.79 18.90 31.56
CA GLY A 350 -12.45 17.56 32.06
C GLY A 350 -11.52 16.79 31.11
N ASN A 351 -11.22 15.54 31.45
CA ASN A 351 -10.51 14.65 30.53
C ASN A 351 -11.37 14.37 29.28
N ALA A 352 -10.70 14.07 28.16
CA ALA A 352 -11.35 13.66 26.93
C ALA A 352 -10.73 12.35 26.41
N GLU A 353 -11.53 11.59 25.65
CA GLU A 353 -11.18 10.31 25.09
C GLU A 353 -11.67 10.23 23.63
N ALA A 354 -10.82 9.70 22.75
CA ALA A 354 -11.21 9.42 21.38
C ALA A 354 -10.58 8.12 20.85
N ILE A 355 -11.25 7.53 19.85
CA ILE A 355 -10.73 6.42 19.06
C ILE A 355 -10.54 6.88 17.62
N ALA A 356 -9.37 6.58 17.06
CA ALA A 356 -9.00 6.84 15.69
C ALA A 356 -8.87 5.53 14.91
N GLY A 357 -9.65 5.35 13.84
CA GLY A 357 -9.41 4.32 12.83
C GLY A 357 -8.56 4.89 11.71
N LEU A 358 -7.61 4.11 11.19
CA LEU A 358 -6.73 4.57 10.12
C LEU A 358 -6.76 3.62 8.93
N SER A 359 -6.76 4.19 7.73
CA SER A 359 -6.81 3.44 6.45
C SER A 359 -5.48 2.80 6.06
N SER A 360 -4.68 2.38 7.05
CA SER A 360 -3.43 1.66 6.85
C SER A 360 -3.07 0.87 8.10
N GLN A 361 -2.55 -0.35 7.92
CA GLN A 361 -2.04 -1.17 9.02
C GLN A 361 -0.77 -0.59 9.67
N ASN A 362 -0.13 0.39 9.03
CA ASN A 362 0.96 1.20 9.57
C ASN A 362 0.89 2.61 8.95
N PRO A 363 0.09 3.51 9.53
CA PRO A 363 -0.16 4.84 8.96
C PRO A 363 1.07 5.75 9.03
N GLY A 364 2.03 5.43 9.90
CA GLY A 364 3.18 6.29 10.22
C GLY A 364 2.75 7.56 10.94
N VAL A 365 3.62 8.17 11.73
CA VAL A 365 3.31 9.44 12.42
C VAL A 365 4.49 10.37 12.28
N ILE A 366 4.24 11.59 11.83
CA ILE A 366 5.23 12.66 11.80
C ILE A 366 4.68 13.80 12.65
N THR A 367 5.11 13.88 13.90
CA THR A 367 4.83 15.06 14.75
C THR A 367 5.71 16.21 14.28
N ILE A 368 5.11 17.30 13.80
CA ILE A 368 5.80 18.35 13.05
C ILE A 368 6.92 18.98 13.88
N ALA A 369 6.65 19.37 15.12
CA ALA A 369 7.66 19.99 15.97
C ALA A 369 8.85 19.05 16.26
N ASN A 370 8.60 17.77 16.51
CA ASN A 370 9.66 16.77 16.75
C ASN A 370 10.45 16.48 15.47
N ALA A 371 9.78 16.42 14.31
CA ALA A 371 10.44 16.15 13.04
C ALA A 371 11.33 17.32 12.58
N VAL A 372 10.89 18.56 12.83
CA VAL A 372 11.63 19.77 12.39
C VAL A 372 12.71 20.17 13.40
N PHE A 373 12.40 20.18 14.69
CA PHE A 373 13.30 20.70 15.73
C PHE A 373 13.90 19.61 16.62
N GLY A 374 13.33 18.41 16.64
CA GLY A 374 13.81 17.28 17.46
C GLY A 374 14.53 16.19 16.66
N SER A 375 14.83 16.40 15.38
CA SER A 375 15.45 15.39 14.52
C SER A 375 16.83 14.98 15.01
N LYS A 376 17.22 13.73 14.74
CA LYS A 376 18.56 13.22 15.02
C LYS A 376 19.10 12.57 13.73
N PRO A 377 20.15 13.13 13.10
CA PRO A 377 20.84 14.39 13.46
C PRO A 377 19.94 15.64 13.32
N PRO A 378 20.25 16.75 14.01
CA PRO A 378 19.49 18.00 13.87
C PRO A 378 19.58 18.54 12.43
N ILE A 379 18.48 19.10 11.93
CA ILE A 379 18.50 19.84 10.66
C ILE A 379 19.43 21.05 10.81
N ASN A 380 20.21 21.35 9.76
CA ASN A 380 21.13 22.48 9.78
C ASN A 380 20.40 23.79 10.19
N PRO A 381 20.86 24.51 11.23
CA PRO A 381 20.20 25.73 11.70
C PRO A 381 19.99 26.80 10.63
N ASP A 382 20.94 26.95 9.69
CA ASP A 382 20.82 27.95 8.61
C ASP A 382 19.65 27.63 7.66
N VAL A 383 19.37 26.34 7.43
CA VAL A 383 18.22 25.90 6.63
C VAL A 383 16.92 26.27 7.34
N LEU A 384 16.82 26.02 8.64
CA LEU A 384 15.63 26.35 9.42
C LEU A 384 15.46 27.86 9.60
N ALA A 385 16.53 28.60 9.87
CA ALA A 385 16.50 30.05 9.97
C ALA A 385 15.99 30.69 8.68
N LYS A 386 16.47 30.19 7.53
CA LYS A 386 15.99 30.62 6.22
C LYS A 386 14.52 30.23 5.98
N ALA A 387 14.14 28.99 6.28
CA ALA A 387 12.79 28.47 6.04
C ALA A 387 11.73 29.17 6.91
N PHE A 388 12.04 29.41 8.18
CA PHE A 388 11.15 30.05 9.14
C PHE A 388 11.30 31.58 9.19
N GLN A 389 12.27 32.15 8.45
CA GLN A 389 12.56 33.59 8.42
C GLN A 389 12.89 34.16 9.81
N VAL A 390 13.70 33.43 10.57
CA VAL A 390 14.13 33.77 11.93
C VAL A 390 15.65 33.71 12.03
N ASP A 391 16.22 34.16 13.15
CA ASP A 391 17.65 34.01 13.41
C ASP A 391 18.02 32.61 13.95
N ASN A 392 19.30 32.27 13.86
CA ASN A 392 19.83 31.00 14.36
C ASN A 392 19.69 30.86 15.88
N LYS A 393 19.63 31.95 16.66
CA LYS A 393 19.47 31.86 18.12
C LYS A 393 18.10 31.29 18.48
N LEU A 394 17.05 31.71 17.76
CA LEU A 394 15.70 31.17 17.94
C LEU A 394 15.63 29.71 17.47
N VAL A 395 16.26 29.37 16.34
CA VAL A 395 16.34 27.97 15.87
C VAL A 395 17.03 27.08 16.91
N ASP A 396 18.19 27.49 17.41
CA ASP A 396 18.94 26.74 18.42
C ASP A 396 18.13 26.56 19.71
N TYR A 397 17.39 27.59 20.12
CA TYR A 397 16.48 27.53 21.26
C TYR A 397 15.37 26.48 21.04
N LEU A 398 14.72 26.50 19.88
CA LEU A 398 13.68 25.53 19.54
C LEU A 398 14.26 24.11 19.47
N GLN A 399 15.40 23.91 18.80
CA GLN A 399 16.05 22.61 18.74
C GLN A 399 16.38 22.07 20.13
N LYS A 400 16.97 22.90 21.01
CA LYS A 400 17.22 22.52 22.41
C LYS A 400 15.93 22.13 23.14
N ARG A 401 14.80 22.79 22.89
CA ARG A 401 13.53 22.46 23.56
C ARG A 401 13.03 21.05 23.23
N PHE A 402 13.30 20.56 22.01
CA PHE A 402 12.83 19.25 21.53
C PHE A 402 13.91 18.15 21.59
N CYS A 403 15.20 18.48 21.67
CA CYS A 403 16.28 17.48 21.76
C CYS A 403 16.33 16.70 23.09
N TYR A 404 15.85 17.26 24.21
CA TYR A 404 16.05 16.71 25.56
C TYR A 404 14.99 15.71 26.06
N LYS A 405 14.00 15.29 25.25
CA LYS A 405 12.89 14.45 25.74
C LYS A 405 12.80 13.02 25.18
N ASN A 406 13.79 12.57 24.42
CA ASN A 406 13.81 11.21 23.85
C ASN A 406 15.00 10.38 24.39
N ASN A 407 15.15 10.32 25.72
CA ASN A 407 15.95 9.30 26.42
C ASN A 407 15.02 8.40 27.21
#